data_AF-A0A6A7FU37-F1
#
_entry.id   AF-A0A6A7FU37-F1
#
_cell.length_a   1.000
_cell.length_b   1.000
_cell.length_c   1.000
_cell.angle_alpha   90.00
_cell.angle_beta   90.00
_cell.angle_gamma   90.00
#
_symmetry.space_group_name_H-M   'P 1'
#
loop_
_entity.id
_entity.type
_entity.pdbx_description
1 polymer ?
#
loop_
_entity_poly.entity_id
_entity_poly.type
_entity_poly.pdbx_seq_one_letter_code
_entity_poly.pdbx_strand_id
1 'polypeptide(L)'
;PKTLLENTAITIGRLGYVCPADVAPLLQQFIRQWCISLRNIRDNEEKDSAFRGVCNMISVNPSGVVEDFIFFCDAIASWVNPKPDLKEMFHRILHCFKEQVGEENWKRFTEQFPVPLKERLAQQYGV
;
A
#
# COMPACT_ATOMS: atom_id res chain seq x y z
N PRO A 1 -15.70 15.96 -2.62
CA PRO A 1 -15.04 16.69 -1.51
C PRO A 1 -13.86 15.88 -0.96
N LYS A 2 -12.70 16.50 -0.71
CA LYS A 2 -11.45 15.79 -0.33
C LYS A 2 -11.60 14.95 0.96
N THR A 3 -12.16 15.55 2.00
CA THR A 3 -12.40 14.90 3.30
C THR A 3 -13.36 13.70 3.22
N LEU A 4 -14.30 13.71 2.27
CA LEU A 4 -15.18 12.56 2.08
C LEU A 4 -14.41 11.35 1.53
N LEU A 5 -13.52 11.58 0.56
CA LEU A 5 -12.70 10.50 -0.02
C LEU A 5 -11.72 9.93 1.01
N GLU A 6 -11.12 10.79 1.83
CA GLU A 6 -10.24 10.38 2.95
C GLU A 6 -10.99 9.48 3.95
N ASN A 7 -12.17 9.89 4.40
CA ASN A 7 -12.99 9.11 5.34
C ASN A 7 -13.48 7.79 4.73
N THR A 8 -13.89 7.80 3.46
CA THR A 8 -14.29 6.58 2.75
C THR A 8 -13.13 5.61 2.66
N ALA A 9 -11.93 6.09 2.31
CA ALA A 9 -10.73 5.27 2.23
C ALA A 9 -10.35 4.67 3.61
N ILE A 10 -10.36 5.47 4.67
CA ILE A 10 -10.11 4.99 6.04
C ILE A 10 -11.12 3.89 6.42
N THR A 11 -12.40 4.11 6.13
CA THR A 11 -13.47 3.17 6.45
C THR A 11 -13.31 1.84 5.69
N ILE A 12 -13.03 1.89 4.38
CA ILE A 12 -12.76 0.68 3.58
C ILE A 12 -11.56 -0.08 4.14
N GLY A 13 -10.48 0.63 4.49
CA GLY A 13 -9.30 0.02 5.12
C GLY A 13 -9.67 -0.69 6.41
N ARG A 14 -10.42 -0.04 7.31
CA ARG A 14 -10.87 -0.64 8.57
C ARG A 14 -11.81 -1.84 8.38
N LEU A 15 -12.69 -1.81 7.37
CA LEU A 15 -13.50 -2.97 7.02
C LEU A 15 -12.62 -4.15 6.58
N GLY A 16 -11.61 -3.90 5.74
CA GLY A 16 -10.63 -4.91 5.35
C GLY A 16 -9.75 -5.41 6.50
N TYR A 17 -9.60 -4.63 7.57
CA TYR A 17 -8.90 -5.07 8.78
C TYR A 17 -9.69 -6.11 9.57
N VAL A 18 -11.02 -5.97 9.64
CA VAL A 18 -11.92 -6.88 10.37
C VAL A 18 -12.33 -8.08 9.51
N CYS A 19 -12.69 -7.84 8.25
CA CYS A 19 -13.21 -8.83 7.31
C CYS A 19 -12.43 -8.83 5.98
N PRO A 20 -11.14 -9.20 5.98
CA PRO A 20 -10.32 -9.12 4.77
C PRO A 20 -10.86 -10.00 3.63
N ALA A 21 -11.42 -11.17 3.92
CA ALA A 21 -11.94 -12.08 2.90
C ALA A 21 -13.12 -11.51 2.09
N ASP A 22 -13.94 -10.65 2.72
CA ASP A 22 -15.12 -10.05 2.07
C ASP A 22 -14.75 -8.84 1.22
N VAL A 23 -13.73 -8.08 1.64
CA VAL A 23 -13.35 -6.81 0.99
C VAL A 23 -12.22 -7.00 -0.03
N ALA A 24 -11.29 -7.93 0.19
CA ALA A 24 -10.15 -8.17 -0.70
C ALA A 24 -10.53 -8.48 -2.17
N PRO A 25 -11.66 -9.15 -2.50
CA PRO A 25 -12.09 -9.32 -3.89
C PRO A 25 -12.36 -8.00 -4.63
N LEU A 26 -12.68 -6.93 -3.89
CA LEU A 26 -12.97 -5.61 -4.44
C LEU A 26 -11.73 -4.70 -4.54
N LEU A 27 -10.55 -5.19 -4.11
CA LEU A 27 -9.34 -4.39 -3.97
C LEU A 27 -8.98 -3.61 -5.25
N GLN A 28 -9.01 -4.28 -6.41
CA GLN A 28 -8.70 -3.67 -7.71
C GLN A 28 -9.64 -2.50 -8.06
N GLN A 29 -10.88 -2.49 -7.54
CA GLN A 29 -11.85 -1.43 -7.85
C GLN A 29 -11.55 -0.11 -7.14
N PHE A 30 -10.86 -0.14 -5.99
CA PHE A 30 -10.67 1.05 -5.17
C PHE A 30 -9.21 1.39 -4.85
N ILE A 31 -8.28 0.43 -4.95
CA ILE A 31 -6.91 0.57 -4.40
C ILE A 31 -6.20 1.81 -4.93
N ARG A 32 -6.34 2.12 -6.22
CA ARG A 32 -5.77 3.32 -6.82
C ARG A 32 -6.25 4.61 -6.16
N GLN A 33 -7.57 4.80 -6.07
CA GLN A 33 -8.17 6.01 -5.46
C GLN A 33 -7.91 6.06 -3.96
N TRP A 34 -7.88 4.91 -3.30
CA TRP A 34 -7.55 4.77 -1.90
C TRP A 34 -6.12 5.25 -1.60
N CYS A 35 -5.14 4.80 -2.39
CA CYS A 35 -3.74 5.24 -2.27
C CYS A 35 -3.59 6.74 -2.50
N ILE A 36 -4.22 7.29 -3.54
CA ILE A 36 -4.20 8.74 -3.85
C ILE A 36 -4.80 9.57 -2.71
N SER A 37 -5.84 9.06 -2.06
CA SER A 37 -6.51 9.74 -0.96
C SER A 37 -5.65 9.72 0.30
N LEU A 38 -5.09 8.56 0.67
CA LEU A 38 -4.35 8.43 1.94
C LEU A 38 -2.90 8.90 1.90
N ARG A 39 -2.24 8.98 0.72
CA ARG A 39 -0.85 9.48 0.61
C ARG A 39 -0.67 10.92 1.11
N ASN A 40 -1.76 11.69 1.18
CA ASN A 40 -1.75 13.10 1.58
C ASN A 40 -2.15 13.31 3.04
N ILE A 41 -2.55 12.25 3.75
CA ILE A 41 -2.94 12.31 5.16
C ILE A 41 -1.68 12.16 6.03
N ARG A 42 -1.61 12.97 7.09
CA ARG A 42 -0.56 12.87 8.11
C ARG A 42 -0.63 11.52 8.83
N ASP A 43 0.51 11.02 9.25
CA ASP A 43 0.57 9.77 10.00
C ASP A 43 -0.19 9.92 11.33
N ASN A 44 -1.27 9.16 11.48
CA ASN A 44 -2.13 9.11 12.66
C ASN A 44 -2.71 7.69 12.83
N GLU A 45 -3.43 7.45 13.92
CA GLU A 45 -4.03 6.13 14.22
C GLU A 45 -5.06 5.69 13.16
N GLU A 46 -5.73 6.64 12.51
CA GLU A 46 -6.71 6.31 11.47
C GLU A 46 -6.03 5.77 10.21
N LYS A 47 -4.99 6.45 9.74
CA LYS A 47 -4.13 6.01 8.64
C LYS A 47 -3.48 4.67 8.98
N ASP A 48 -2.96 4.49 10.20
CA ASP A 48 -2.36 3.23 10.65
C ASP A 48 -3.34 2.06 10.53
N SER A 49 -4.53 2.21 11.12
CA SER A 49 -5.57 1.18 11.05
C SER A 49 -6.03 0.88 9.62
N ALA A 50 -6.11 1.90 8.75
CA ALA A 50 -6.50 1.73 7.36
C ALA A 50 -5.44 0.97 6.55
N PHE A 51 -4.16 1.30 6.73
CA PHE A 51 -3.06 0.62 6.03
C PHE A 51 -2.90 -0.83 6.50
N ARG A 52 -3.06 -1.14 7.80
CA ARG A 52 -3.09 -2.53 8.28
C ARG A 52 -4.15 -3.36 7.58
N GLY A 53 -5.35 -2.79 7.43
CA GLY A 53 -6.44 -3.46 6.73
C GLY A 53 -6.14 -3.70 5.26
N VAL A 54 -5.57 -2.73 4.55
CA VAL A 54 -5.12 -2.94 3.16
C VAL A 54 -4.01 -3.98 3.07
N CYS A 55 -3.04 -4.00 3.99
CA CYS A 55 -2.00 -5.04 4.01
C CYS A 55 -2.59 -6.44 4.23
N ASN A 56 -3.59 -6.58 5.10
CA ASN A 56 -4.32 -7.84 5.30
C ASN A 56 -5.08 -8.25 4.03
N MET A 57 -5.76 -7.31 3.38
CA MET A 57 -6.46 -7.58 2.11
C MET A 57 -5.51 -8.00 1.00
N ILE A 58 -4.34 -7.36 0.86
CA ILE A 58 -3.31 -7.73 -0.13
C ILE A 58 -2.77 -9.13 0.16
N SER A 59 -2.63 -9.50 1.44
CA SER A 59 -2.17 -10.84 1.81
C SER A 59 -3.19 -11.93 1.43
N VAL A 60 -4.48 -11.59 1.36
CA VAL A 60 -5.57 -12.50 0.92
C VAL A 60 -5.72 -12.49 -0.60
N ASN A 61 -5.62 -11.33 -1.26
CA ASN A 61 -5.77 -11.17 -2.71
C ASN A 61 -4.63 -10.29 -3.28
N PRO A 62 -3.41 -10.84 -3.45
CA PRO A 62 -2.28 -10.08 -3.97
C PRO A 62 -2.50 -9.67 -5.44
N SER A 63 -3.23 -10.47 -6.23
CA SER A 63 -3.60 -10.12 -7.61
C SER A 63 -4.37 -8.81 -7.72
N GLY A 64 -5.13 -8.43 -6.68
CA GLY A 64 -5.95 -7.21 -6.69
C GLY A 64 -5.17 -5.90 -6.66
N VAL A 65 -3.87 -5.93 -6.40
CA VAL A 65 -3.02 -4.71 -6.37
C VAL A 65 -1.97 -4.66 -7.47
N VAL A 66 -1.76 -5.73 -8.25
CA VAL A 66 -0.64 -5.85 -9.20
C VAL A 66 -0.61 -4.70 -10.21
N GLU A 67 -1.75 -4.38 -10.83
CA GLU A 67 -1.83 -3.32 -11.87
C GLU A 67 -1.56 -1.92 -11.31
N ASP A 68 -1.94 -1.67 -10.06
CA ASP A 68 -1.84 -0.38 -9.40
C ASP A 68 -0.76 -0.36 -8.29
N PHE A 69 0.19 -1.31 -8.33
CA PHE A 69 1.15 -1.51 -7.23
C PHE A 69 2.06 -0.29 -7.01
N ILE A 70 2.33 0.49 -8.07
CA ILE A 70 3.05 1.76 -7.95
C ILE A 70 2.34 2.76 -7.03
N PHE A 71 1.01 2.81 -7.03
CA PHE A 71 0.24 3.68 -6.14
C PHE A 71 0.35 3.22 -4.70
N PHE A 72 0.40 1.90 -4.48
CA PHE A 72 0.63 1.33 -3.15
C PHE A 72 2.03 1.65 -2.63
N CYS A 73 3.06 1.50 -3.46
CA CYS A 73 4.44 1.91 -3.16
C CYS A 73 4.54 3.39 -2.77
N ASP A 74 3.92 4.28 -3.54
CA ASP A 74 3.91 5.72 -3.24
C ASP A 74 3.13 6.04 -1.95
N ALA A 75 2.02 5.34 -1.70
CA ALA A 75 1.29 5.47 -0.45
C ALA A 75 2.11 5.02 0.77
N ILE A 76 2.86 3.91 0.67
CA ILE A 76 3.80 3.47 1.71
C ILE A 76 4.92 4.51 1.91
N ALA A 77 5.51 5.01 0.83
CA ALA A 77 6.58 6.01 0.90
C ALA A 77 6.12 7.38 1.44
N SER A 78 4.81 7.61 1.60
CA SER A 78 4.26 8.79 2.27
C SER A 78 4.41 8.75 3.80
N TRP A 79 4.67 7.58 4.38
CA TRP A 79 4.88 7.42 5.81
C TRP A 79 6.25 7.97 6.24
N VAL A 80 6.26 8.76 7.31
CA VAL A 80 7.47 9.32 7.90
C VAL A 80 7.98 8.41 9.00
N ASN A 81 7.11 8.03 9.95
CA ASN A 81 7.45 7.20 11.10
C ASN A 81 6.36 6.14 11.34
N PRO A 82 6.24 5.12 10.46
CA PRO A 82 5.30 4.03 10.70
C PRO A 82 5.71 3.23 11.95
N LYS A 83 4.72 2.69 12.67
CA LYS A 83 4.98 1.78 13.79
C LYS A 83 5.78 0.56 13.30
N PRO A 84 6.66 -0.05 14.12
CA PRO A 84 7.56 -1.12 13.67
C PRO A 84 6.83 -2.30 13.04
N ASP A 85 5.69 -2.68 13.59
CA ASP A 85 4.86 -3.77 13.11
C ASP A 85 4.18 -3.45 11.76
N LEU A 86 3.69 -2.22 11.58
CA LEU A 86 3.18 -1.76 10.28
C LEU A 86 4.30 -1.69 9.23
N LYS A 87 5.49 -1.21 9.63
CA LYS A 87 6.67 -1.15 8.75
C LYS A 87 7.07 -2.55 8.26
N GLU A 88 7.01 -3.54 9.15
CA GLU A 88 7.26 -4.94 8.82
C GLU A 88 6.23 -5.49 7.81
N MET A 89 4.95 -5.14 7.95
CA MET A 89 3.93 -5.50 6.96
C MET A 89 4.24 -4.93 5.57
N PHE A 90 4.65 -3.66 5.50
CA PHE A 90 5.06 -3.03 4.24
C PHE A 90 6.28 -3.74 3.63
N HIS A 91 7.29 -4.02 4.45
CA HIS A 91 8.50 -4.73 4.02
C HIS A 91 8.13 -6.09 3.41
N ARG A 92 7.32 -6.89 4.09
CA ARG A 92 6.88 -8.21 3.60
C ARG A 92 6.18 -8.12 2.27
N ILE A 93 5.21 -7.21 2.11
CA ILE A 93 4.47 -7.08 0.84
C ILE A 93 5.39 -6.68 -0.31
N LEU A 94 6.30 -5.71 -0.09
CA LEU A 94 7.24 -5.26 -1.11
C LEU A 94 8.19 -6.38 -1.55
N HIS A 95 8.77 -7.13 -0.59
CA HIS A 95 9.67 -8.25 -0.90
C HIS A 95 8.93 -9.43 -1.53
N CYS A 96 7.74 -9.80 -1.05
CA CYS A 96 6.94 -10.84 -1.68
C CYS A 96 6.58 -10.48 -3.13
N PHE A 97 6.20 -9.22 -3.40
CA PHE A 97 5.92 -8.80 -4.77
C PHE A 97 7.16 -8.86 -5.65
N LYS A 98 8.31 -8.38 -5.15
CA LYS A 98 9.61 -8.46 -5.83
C LYS A 98 10.00 -9.91 -6.17
N GLU A 99 9.83 -10.83 -5.23
CA GLU A 99 10.08 -12.27 -5.43
C GLU A 99 9.13 -12.87 -6.48
N GLN A 100 7.84 -12.52 -6.45
CA GLN A 100 6.83 -13.03 -7.39
C GLN A 100 7.07 -12.59 -8.83
N VAL A 101 7.44 -11.32 -9.04
CA VAL A 101 7.72 -10.81 -10.40
C VAL A 101 9.12 -11.19 -10.89
N GLY A 102 10.05 -11.46 -9.96
CA GLY A 102 11.46 -11.75 -10.23
C GLY A 102 12.30 -10.47 -10.44
N GLU A 103 13.61 -10.59 -10.24
CA GLU A 103 14.51 -9.42 -10.21
C GLU A 103 14.49 -8.58 -11.49
N GLU A 104 14.46 -9.22 -12.66
CA GLU A 104 14.52 -8.51 -13.94
C GLU A 104 13.24 -7.68 -14.18
N ASN A 105 12.07 -8.25 -13.89
CA ASN A 105 10.80 -7.55 -14.02
C ASN A 105 10.66 -6.47 -12.93
N TRP A 106 11.11 -6.74 -11.71
CA TRP A 106 11.15 -5.74 -10.64
C TRP A 106 12.00 -4.53 -11.03
N LYS A 107 13.17 -4.77 -11.64
CA LYS A 107 14.04 -3.70 -12.15
C LYS A 107 13.33 -2.86 -13.22
N ARG A 108 12.73 -3.50 -14.23
CA ARG A 108 11.96 -2.81 -15.29
C ARG A 108 10.75 -2.04 -14.75
N PHE A 109 10.12 -2.58 -13.71
CA PHE A 109 8.98 -1.96 -13.04
C PHE A 109 9.41 -0.72 -12.24
N THR A 110 10.47 -0.83 -11.44
CA THR A 110 11.02 0.29 -10.65
C THR A 110 11.70 1.37 -11.49
N GLU A 111 12.07 1.08 -12.75
CA GLU A 111 12.52 2.10 -13.71
C GLU A 111 11.43 3.11 -14.07
N GLN A 112 10.16 2.74 -13.92
CA GLN A 112 9.02 3.65 -14.13
C GLN A 112 8.76 4.56 -12.93
N PHE A 113 9.43 4.32 -11.80
CA PHE A 113 9.18 5.07 -10.56
C PHE A 113 9.87 6.43 -10.64
N PRO A 114 9.24 7.49 -10.09
CA PRO A 114 9.94 8.74 -9.83
C PRO A 114 11.18 8.49 -8.95
N VAL A 115 12.28 9.17 -9.24
CA VAL A 115 13.55 9.03 -8.50
C VAL A 115 13.36 9.13 -6.97
N PRO A 116 12.61 10.12 -6.42
CA PRO A 116 12.42 10.23 -4.98
C PRO A 116 11.69 9.03 -4.36
N LEU A 117 10.78 8.39 -5.11
CA LEU A 117 10.07 7.21 -4.64
C LEU A 117 11.03 6.02 -4.55
N LYS A 118 11.83 5.81 -5.59
CA LYS A 118 12.82 4.73 -5.65
C LYS A 118 13.83 4.83 -4.50
N GLU A 119 14.37 6.03 -4.26
CA GLU A 119 15.32 6.28 -3.16
C GLU A 119 14.69 6.01 -1.79
N ARG A 120 13.45 6.45 -1.57
CA ARG A 120 12.74 6.19 -0.30
C ARG A 120 12.50 4.71 -0.07
N LEU A 121 12.05 3.97 -1.09
CA LEU A 121 11.79 2.54 -0.95
C LEU A 121 13.07 1.76 -0.68
N ALA A 122 14.16 2.11 -1.38
CA ALA A 122 15.48 1.52 -1.14
C ALA A 122 15.99 1.83 0.28
N GLN A 123 15.88 3.08 0.74
CA GLN A 123 16.35 3.50 2.06
C GLN A 123 15.53 2.89 3.22
N GLN A 124 14.20 2.81 3.07
CA GLN A 124 13.33 2.38 4.17
C GLN A 124 13.08 0.87 4.20
N TYR A 125 13.06 0.20 3.03
CA TYR A 125 12.62 -1.19 2.88
C TYR A 125 13.63 -2.09 2.14
N GLY A 126 14.67 -1.53 1.52
CA GLY A 126 15.72 -2.31 0.84
C GLY A 126 15.27 -3.00 -0.45
N VAL A 127 14.27 -2.44 -1.16
CA VAL A 127 13.74 -2.97 -2.42
C VAL A 127 14.12 -2.14 -3.64
#